data_AF-A0A498HR05-F1
#
_entry.id   AF-A0A498HR05-F1
#
_cell.length_a   1.000
_cell.length_b   1.000
_cell.length_c   1.000
_cell.angle_alpha   90.00
_cell.angle_beta   90.00
_cell.angle_gamma   90.00
#
_symmetry.space_group_name_H-M   'P 1'
#
loop_
_entity.id
_entity.type
_entity.pdbx_description
1 polymer ?
#
loop_
_entity_poly.entity_id
_entity_poly.type
_entity_poly.pdbx_seq_one_letter_code
_entity_poly.pdbx_strand_id
1 'polypeptide(L)'
;MEPDVSIETSSMIRVTVLPIGHVPPVLLRDYHSMLLRHQTIPLSAISSFYTEHQKSPFAHQPWDSGNLRFKFVLGGAPPSPWEDFQSNRKTLAVIGICHCPSSPDLDSVIDQFDSARRAYSSALVDRCFAFCPGDSQLEDGSKKGGNLMLFPPADRATLEFHLQTMMQDIAASLLMEFEKWVLKAEPAGTIVKTPLDSQATLNSEEVIKAKKRRLGRAQKTMGDYCLLAGSPVDANAHYSTALELARLTGDFFWYAGALEGSVCALLIDRMGERDSGVDDEVRYRYSSVILHYRKSFIQENAQRVSPLTFELEATLKLARFLCRRELAKEVVELLTSAADGAKSLIDASDRLVLYVEIARLYGTLGYQRKAAFFSRQVAQLYLQQDNRLAAISAMQVLAMTTRAYRVQSRASISEDLLPKKEIGSNLAEGGKMLHQSVVSLFESQWSTLQMVVLREILLSAVRAGDPLAAWGAAARLLRSYYPLITPAGQNGLASALSNSADRLPSGTRCADPALPFIRFSRVPKHFSC
;
A
#
# COMPACT_ATOMS: atom_id res chain seq x y z
N MET A 1 -1.15 9.12 6.29
CA MET A 1 -1.60 8.89 4.89
C MET A 1 -1.78 7.40 4.67
N GLU A 2 -2.78 7.01 3.89
CA GLU A 2 -3.01 5.59 3.57
C GLU A 2 -2.23 5.17 2.32
N PRO A 3 -1.58 3.98 2.31
CA PRO A 3 -0.94 3.46 1.11
C PRO A 3 -1.96 2.90 0.12
N ASP A 4 -1.60 2.90 -1.18
CA ASP A 4 -2.41 2.39 -2.29
C ASP A 4 -3.84 2.96 -2.34
N VAL A 5 -3.95 4.29 -2.18
CA VAL A 5 -5.24 4.99 -2.21
C VAL A 5 -5.72 5.30 -3.63
N SER A 6 -6.94 4.91 -3.95
CA SER A 6 -7.67 5.30 -5.15
C SER A 6 -8.98 6.02 -4.77
N ILE A 7 -9.68 6.55 -5.77
CA ILE A 7 -11.00 7.17 -5.54
C ILE A 7 -11.99 6.13 -5.00
N GLU A 8 -11.92 4.90 -5.52
CA GLU A 8 -12.78 3.77 -5.15
C GLU A 8 -12.48 3.21 -3.75
N THR A 9 -11.35 3.60 -3.13
CA THR A 9 -10.95 3.09 -1.80
C THR A 9 -11.97 3.41 -0.71
N SER A 10 -12.80 4.45 -0.90
CA SER A 10 -13.90 4.78 0.02
C SER A 10 -15.01 3.73 0.06
N SER A 11 -15.10 2.86 -0.94
CA SER A 11 -16.04 1.72 -1.01
C SER A 11 -15.47 0.40 -0.49
N MET A 12 -14.23 0.38 0.01
CA MET A 12 -13.57 -0.84 0.47
C MET A 12 -13.68 -1.01 2.00
N ILE A 13 -14.21 -2.16 2.42
CA ILE A 13 -14.29 -2.58 3.81
C ILE A 13 -12.91 -3.08 4.26
N ARG A 14 -12.33 -2.44 5.27
CA ARG A 14 -11.04 -2.87 5.83
C ARG A 14 -11.23 -4.05 6.77
N VAL A 15 -10.50 -5.13 6.50
CA VAL A 15 -10.51 -6.37 7.27
C VAL A 15 -9.10 -6.65 7.77
N THR A 16 -8.95 -6.78 9.08
CA THR A 16 -7.67 -7.13 9.69
C THR A 16 -7.51 -8.64 9.76
N VAL A 17 -6.36 -9.15 9.31
CA VAL A 17 -6.04 -10.58 9.31
C VAL A 17 -4.91 -10.84 10.31
N LEU A 18 -5.15 -11.65 11.34
CA LEU A 18 -4.23 -11.87 12.46
C LEU A 18 -3.81 -13.34 12.54
N PRO A 19 -2.52 -13.67 12.67
CA PRO A 19 -2.11 -15.01 13.07
C PRO A 19 -2.48 -15.24 14.54
N ILE A 20 -3.17 -16.34 14.83
CA ILE A 20 -3.55 -16.77 16.18
C ILE A 20 -2.78 -18.06 16.50
N GLY A 21 -2.11 -18.07 17.65
CA GLY A 21 -1.13 -19.10 17.98
C GLY A 21 0.10 -19.08 17.07
N HIS A 22 0.79 -20.21 16.97
CA HIS A 22 1.99 -20.33 16.16
C HIS A 22 1.65 -20.68 14.71
N VAL A 23 1.69 -19.70 13.80
CA VAL A 23 1.50 -19.94 12.35
C VAL A 23 2.83 -19.74 11.62
N PRO A 24 3.37 -20.79 10.97
CA PRO A 24 4.59 -20.67 10.17
C PRO A 24 4.45 -19.57 9.09
N PRO A 25 5.43 -18.67 8.90
CA PRO A 25 5.29 -17.52 8.00
C PRO A 25 4.97 -17.86 6.55
N VAL A 26 5.46 -19.00 6.06
CA VAL A 26 5.19 -19.48 4.69
C VAL A 26 3.71 -19.87 4.55
N LEU A 27 3.18 -20.60 5.54
CA LEU A 27 1.77 -21.01 5.55
C LEU A 27 0.83 -19.82 5.75
N LEU A 28 1.19 -18.88 6.63
CA LEU A 28 0.41 -17.65 6.82
C LEU A 28 0.26 -16.87 5.51
N ARG A 29 1.32 -16.79 4.71
CA ARG A 29 1.27 -16.15 3.38
C ARG A 29 0.38 -16.91 2.41
N ASP A 30 0.40 -18.25 2.46
CA ASP A 30 -0.45 -19.07 1.60
C ASP A 30 -1.94 -18.92 1.95
N TYR A 31 -2.30 -19.02 3.23
CA TYR A 31 -3.68 -18.79 3.71
C TYR A 31 -4.16 -17.37 3.39
N HIS A 32 -3.31 -16.36 3.61
CA HIS A 32 -3.62 -14.99 3.23
C HIS A 32 -3.81 -14.84 1.71
N SER A 33 -3.05 -15.57 0.88
CA SER A 33 -3.21 -15.54 -0.57
C SER A 33 -4.57 -16.05 -1.03
N MET A 34 -5.16 -17.01 -0.31
CA MET A 34 -6.52 -17.50 -0.57
C MET A 34 -7.56 -16.42 -0.24
N LEU A 35 -7.43 -15.73 0.91
CA LEU A 35 -8.32 -14.62 1.28
C LEU A 35 -8.30 -13.49 0.24
N LEU A 36 -7.14 -13.18 -0.34
CA LEU A 36 -7.01 -12.14 -1.36
C LEU A 36 -7.83 -12.41 -2.63
N ARG A 37 -8.24 -13.68 -2.89
CA ARG A 37 -9.14 -14.00 -4.00
C ARG A 37 -10.58 -13.54 -3.76
N HIS A 38 -10.94 -13.25 -2.51
CA HIS A 38 -12.26 -12.80 -2.09
C HIS A 38 -12.29 -11.30 -1.74
N GLN A 39 -11.42 -10.50 -2.38
CA GLN A 39 -11.44 -9.04 -2.27
C GLN A 39 -12.72 -8.41 -2.84
N THR A 40 -13.48 -9.13 -3.67
CA THR A 40 -14.73 -8.65 -4.25
C THR A 40 -15.74 -9.80 -4.20
N ILE A 41 -16.88 -9.55 -3.59
CA ILE A 41 -17.96 -10.53 -3.44
C ILE A 41 -19.23 -9.93 -4.07
N PRO A 42 -19.80 -10.57 -5.11
CA PRO A 42 -21.05 -10.12 -5.69
C PRO A 42 -22.20 -10.14 -4.69
N LEU A 43 -23.04 -9.11 -4.70
CA LEU A 43 -24.23 -9.04 -3.84
C LEU A 43 -25.20 -10.19 -4.11
N SER A 44 -25.28 -10.66 -5.35
CA SER A 44 -26.09 -11.81 -5.74
C SER A 44 -25.70 -13.08 -4.98
N ALA A 45 -24.42 -13.25 -4.66
CA ALA A 45 -23.90 -14.38 -3.90
C ALA A 45 -24.14 -14.24 -2.37
N ILE A 46 -24.46 -13.05 -1.89
CA ILE A 46 -24.70 -12.74 -0.47
C ILE A 46 -26.19 -12.89 -0.13
N SER A 47 -27.07 -12.70 -1.11
CA SER A 47 -28.54 -12.72 -0.95
C SER A 47 -29.07 -13.91 -0.15
N SER A 48 -28.50 -15.11 -0.33
CA SER A 48 -28.90 -16.33 0.39
C SER A 48 -28.54 -16.36 1.88
N PHE A 49 -27.53 -15.58 2.30
CA PHE A 49 -27.09 -15.45 3.69
C PHE A 49 -27.69 -14.21 4.38
N TYR A 50 -28.30 -13.32 3.61
CA TYR A 50 -28.86 -12.07 4.10
C TYR A 50 -30.26 -12.27 4.67
N THR A 51 -30.50 -11.75 5.87
CA THR A 51 -31.81 -11.78 6.51
C THR A 51 -32.29 -10.37 6.83
N GLU A 52 -33.35 -9.94 6.17
CA GLU A 52 -33.98 -8.65 6.44
C GLU A 52 -34.84 -8.72 7.71
N HIS A 53 -34.38 -8.13 8.81
CA HIS A 53 -35.14 -8.11 10.07
C HIS A 53 -36.17 -6.97 10.12
N GLN A 54 -35.95 -5.90 9.34
CA GLN A 54 -36.78 -4.71 9.23
C GLN A 54 -36.51 -4.06 7.88
N LYS A 55 -37.40 -3.17 7.42
CA LYS A 55 -37.24 -2.50 6.12
C LYS A 55 -35.84 -1.90 5.97
N SER A 56 -35.08 -2.41 5.01
CA SER A 56 -33.70 -2.00 4.79
C SER A 56 -33.60 -0.50 4.48
N PRO A 57 -32.59 0.22 5.02
CA PRO A 57 -32.29 1.60 4.63
C PRO A 57 -31.68 1.70 3.22
N PHE A 58 -31.29 0.59 2.60
CA PHE A 58 -30.68 0.54 1.28
C PHE A 58 -31.72 0.29 0.19
N ALA A 59 -32.57 1.30 -0.06
CA ALA A 59 -33.71 1.20 -0.97
C ALA A 59 -33.32 0.88 -2.42
N HIS A 60 -32.10 1.24 -2.84
CA HIS A 60 -31.59 1.04 -4.20
C HIS A 60 -30.39 0.08 -4.24
N GLN A 61 -30.31 -0.87 -3.30
CA GLN A 61 -29.24 -1.87 -3.25
C GLN A 61 -29.20 -2.70 -4.57
N PRO A 62 -28.10 -2.65 -5.34
CA PRO A 62 -28.01 -3.31 -6.64
C PRO A 62 -27.66 -4.80 -6.51
N TRP A 63 -28.61 -5.62 -6.04
CA TRP A 63 -28.39 -7.05 -5.74
C TRP A 63 -27.82 -7.87 -6.90
N ASP A 64 -28.18 -7.54 -8.14
CA ASP A 64 -27.77 -8.33 -9.32
C ASP A 64 -26.40 -7.94 -9.89
N SER A 65 -25.95 -6.70 -9.68
CA SER A 65 -24.76 -6.14 -10.35
C SER A 65 -23.70 -5.58 -9.40
N GLY A 66 -24.07 -5.27 -8.17
CA GLY A 66 -23.17 -4.67 -7.20
C GLY A 66 -22.28 -5.68 -6.48
N ASN A 67 -21.27 -5.16 -5.80
CA ASN A 67 -20.28 -5.96 -5.09
C ASN A 67 -19.92 -5.33 -3.75
N LEU A 68 -19.66 -6.16 -2.74
CA LEU A 68 -18.90 -5.77 -1.56
C LEU A 68 -17.41 -5.94 -1.82
N ARG A 69 -16.61 -4.97 -1.38
CA ARG A 69 -15.17 -4.92 -1.64
C ARG A 69 -14.39 -4.92 -0.34
N PHE A 70 -13.35 -5.74 -0.25
CA PHE A 70 -12.54 -5.92 0.95
C PHE A 70 -11.10 -5.49 0.73
N LYS A 71 -10.53 -4.78 1.71
CA LYS A 71 -9.09 -4.49 1.83
C LYS A 71 -8.54 -5.26 3.03
N PHE A 72 -7.88 -6.38 2.76
CA PHE A 72 -7.25 -7.19 3.80
C PHE A 72 -5.92 -6.58 4.26
N VAL A 73 -5.75 -6.45 5.57
CA VAL A 73 -4.54 -5.92 6.22
C VAL A 73 -3.94 -7.01 7.10
N LEU A 74 -2.87 -7.65 6.62
CA LEU A 74 -2.17 -8.69 7.36
C LEU A 74 -1.36 -8.11 8.52
N GLY A 75 -1.51 -8.70 9.71
CA GLY A 75 -0.86 -8.24 10.94
C GLY A 75 -1.56 -7.08 11.64
N GLY A 76 -2.61 -6.53 11.02
CA GLY A 76 -3.39 -5.42 11.53
C GLY A 76 -2.69 -4.06 11.44
N ALA A 77 -3.41 -3.04 11.89
CA ALA A 77 -2.95 -1.67 11.97
C ALA A 77 -3.58 -0.99 13.20
N PRO A 78 -2.89 -0.02 13.83
CA PRO A 78 -3.50 0.76 14.89
C PRO A 78 -4.74 1.51 14.37
N PRO A 79 -5.75 1.77 15.22
CA PRO A 79 -6.92 2.57 14.86
C PRO A 79 -6.51 3.92 14.27
N SER A 80 -7.14 4.30 13.17
CA SER A 80 -6.86 5.57 12.52
C SER A 80 -7.53 6.70 13.32
N PRO A 81 -6.83 7.80 13.64
CA PRO A 81 -7.44 8.96 14.31
C PRO A 81 -8.52 9.65 13.44
N TRP A 82 -8.61 9.28 12.16
CA TRP A 82 -9.55 9.81 11.18
C TRP A 82 -10.67 8.82 10.82
N GLU A 83 -10.80 7.72 11.56
CA GLU A 83 -11.77 6.67 11.23
C GLU A 83 -13.23 7.13 11.31
N ASP A 84 -13.54 8.11 12.16
CA ASP A 84 -14.86 8.75 12.24
C ASP A 84 -15.11 9.72 11.08
N PHE A 85 -14.04 10.27 10.51
CA PHE A 85 -14.13 11.13 9.32
C PHE A 85 -14.25 10.32 8.04
N GLN A 86 -13.57 9.17 7.93
CA GLN A 86 -13.57 8.29 6.76
C GLN A 86 -13.78 6.85 7.21
N SER A 87 -15.02 6.37 7.09
CA SER A 87 -15.45 5.08 7.67
C SER A 87 -14.72 3.87 7.07
N ASN A 88 -14.23 3.97 5.83
CA ASN A 88 -13.38 2.95 5.18
C ASN A 88 -11.99 2.76 5.85
N ARG A 89 -11.61 3.65 6.76
CA ARG A 89 -10.41 3.48 7.60
C ARG A 89 -10.65 2.66 8.85
N LYS A 90 -11.92 2.45 9.27
CA LYS A 90 -12.27 1.59 10.40
C LYS A 90 -11.96 0.14 10.04
N THR A 91 -11.33 -0.60 10.96
CA THR A 91 -11.29 -2.07 10.86
C THR A 91 -12.67 -2.58 11.23
N LEU A 92 -13.46 -2.95 10.22
CA LEU A 92 -14.87 -3.34 10.40
C LEU A 92 -15.03 -4.86 10.57
N ALA A 93 -14.00 -5.64 10.21
CA ALA A 93 -13.95 -7.05 10.52
C ALA A 93 -12.55 -7.53 10.91
N VAL A 94 -12.50 -8.59 11.73
CA VAL A 94 -11.26 -9.25 12.16
C VAL A 94 -11.33 -10.73 11.80
N ILE A 95 -10.34 -11.19 11.04
CA ILE A 95 -10.16 -12.60 10.68
C ILE A 95 -8.92 -13.14 11.39
N GLY A 96 -9.11 -14.08 12.31
CA GLY A 96 -8.03 -14.88 12.88
C GLY A 96 -7.65 -16.01 11.92
N ILE A 97 -6.36 -16.29 11.76
CA ILE A 97 -5.83 -17.45 11.05
C ILE A 97 -5.06 -18.31 12.04
N CYS A 98 -5.49 -19.55 12.22
CA CYS A 98 -4.82 -20.54 13.05
C CYS A 98 -4.37 -21.73 12.19
N HIS A 99 -3.19 -22.28 12.50
CA HIS A 99 -2.72 -23.55 11.95
C HIS A 99 -2.77 -24.61 13.05
N CYS A 100 -3.80 -25.46 13.01
CA CYS A 100 -4.12 -26.40 14.09
C CYS A 100 -2.96 -27.35 14.47
N PRO A 101 -2.12 -27.86 13.53
CA PRO A 101 -0.99 -28.72 13.90
C PRO A 101 0.03 -28.05 14.83
N SER A 102 0.13 -26.72 14.79
CA SER A 102 0.99 -25.94 15.69
C SER A 102 0.27 -25.44 16.95
N SER A 103 -1.06 -25.56 16.99
CA SER A 103 -1.94 -25.04 18.04
C SER A 103 -3.00 -26.11 18.37
N PRO A 104 -2.64 -27.18 19.11
CA PRO A 104 -3.53 -28.32 19.34
C PRO A 104 -4.72 -27.99 20.26
N ASP A 105 -4.54 -27.05 21.20
CA ASP A 105 -5.57 -26.63 22.14
C ASP A 105 -6.45 -25.52 21.54
N LEU A 106 -7.70 -25.86 21.20
CA LEU A 106 -8.66 -24.93 20.62
C LEU A 106 -9.18 -23.90 21.63
N ASP A 107 -9.24 -24.20 22.93
CA ASP A 107 -9.69 -23.21 23.93
C ASP A 107 -8.66 -22.09 24.04
N SER A 108 -7.38 -22.43 24.08
CA SER A 108 -6.30 -21.43 24.03
C SER A 108 -6.34 -20.59 22.75
N VAL A 109 -6.66 -21.18 21.60
CA VAL A 109 -6.81 -20.44 20.33
C VAL A 109 -7.97 -19.44 20.41
N ILE A 110 -9.11 -19.85 20.98
CA ILE A 110 -10.28 -18.97 21.17
C ILE A 110 -9.93 -17.82 22.11
N ASP A 111 -9.31 -18.10 23.25
CA ASP A 111 -8.90 -17.08 24.23
C ASP A 111 -7.90 -16.06 23.62
N GLN A 112 -6.93 -16.56 22.84
CA GLN A 112 -5.98 -15.71 22.12
C GLN A 112 -6.68 -14.84 21.08
N PHE A 113 -7.63 -15.40 20.33
CA PHE A 113 -8.41 -14.65 19.34
C PHE A 113 -9.28 -13.58 20.01
N ASP A 114 -9.97 -13.94 21.10
CA ASP A 114 -10.78 -13.02 21.90
C ASP A 114 -9.94 -11.89 22.50
N SER A 115 -8.72 -12.19 22.95
CA SER A 115 -7.80 -11.16 23.41
C SER A 115 -7.33 -10.25 22.28
N ALA A 116 -7.02 -10.81 21.11
CA ALA A 116 -6.51 -10.06 19.97
C ALA A 116 -7.56 -9.11 19.37
N ARG A 117 -8.82 -9.55 19.25
CA ARG A 117 -9.90 -8.74 18.65
C ARG A 117 -10.29 -7.53 19.51
N ARG A 118 -10.05 -7.53 20.82
CA ARG A 118 -10.31 -6.39 21.72
C ARG A 118 -9.54 -5.12 21.33
N ALA A 119 -8.42 -5.25 20.62
CA ALA A 119 -7.67 -4.11 20.10
C ALA A 119 -8.41 -3.35 18.97
N TYR A 120 -9.48 -3.93 18.41
CA TYR A 120 -10.22 -3.41 17.26
C TYR A 120 -11.66 -3.11 17.66
N SER A 121 -11.86 -2.03 18.42
CA SER A 121 -13.17 -1.64 18.97
C SER A 121 -14.25 -1.34 17.92
N SER A 122 -13.85 -1.02 16.69
CA SER A 122 -14.75 -0.70 15.58
C SER A 122 -15.16 -1.93 14.77
N ALA A 123 -14.62 -3.11 15.08
CA ALA A 123 -14.96 -4.35 14.39
C ALA A 123 -16.39 -4.76 14.70
N LEU A 124 -17.17 -5.02 13.65
CA LEU A 124 -18.57 -5.44 13.72
C LEU A 124 -18.70 -6.96 13.57
N VAL A 125 -17.77 -7.58 12.84
CA VAL A 125 -17.76 -9.02 12.58
C VAL A 125 -16.38 -9.60 12.87
N ASP A 126 -16.35 -10.71 13.59
CA ASP A 126 -15.11 -11.44 13.84
C ASP A 126 -15.29 -12.95 13.61
N ARG A 127 -14.28 -13.55 12.97
CA ARG A 127 -14.21 -15.00 12.67
C ARG A 127 -12.77 -15.49 12.81
N CYS A 128 -12.58 -16.71 13.29
CA CYS A 128 -11.28 -17.37 13.37
C CYS A 128 -11.29 -18.61 12.47
N PHE A 129 -10.43 -18.63 11.45
CA PHE A 129 -10.28 -19.73 10.52
C PHE A 129 -9.12 -20.63 10.95
N ALA A 130 -9.42 -21.85 11.34
CA ALA A 130 -8.46 -22.80 11.86
C ALA A 130 -8.24 -23.94 10.84
N PHE A 131 -7.05 -23.97 10.25
CA PHE A 131 -6.68 -24.86 9.15
C PHE A 131 -6.03 -26.15 9.63
N CYS A 132 -6.36 -27.24 8.95
CA CYS A 132 -5.82 -28.58 9.17
C CYS A 132 -6.04 -29.13 10.60
N PRO A 133 -7.27 -29.06 11.16
CA PRO A 133 -7.58 -29.68 12.45
C PRO A 133 -7.32 -31.19 12.42
N GLY A 134 -6.81 -31.74 13.53
CA GLY A 134 -6.77 -33.19 13.75
C GLY A 134 -8.14 -33.74 14.18
N ASP A 135 -8.28 -35.07 14.20
CA ASP A 135 -9.55 -35.74 14.52
C ASP A 135 -10.14 -35.32 15.88
N SER A 136 -9.29 -35.22 16.91
CA SER A 136 -9.72 -34.77 18.23
C SER A 136 -10.23 -33.32 18.23
N GLN A 137 -9.66 -32.46 17.40
CA GLN A 137 -10.07 -31.06 17.26
C GLN A 137 -11.35 -30.92 16.44
N LEU A 138 -11.62 -31.84 15.50
CA LEU A 138 -12.89 -31.87 14.77
C LEU A 138 -14.04 -32.25 15.70
N GLU A 139 -13.85 -33.26 16.56
CA GLU A 139 -14.84 -33.65 17.55
C GLU A 139 -15.10 -32.53 18.58
N ASP A 140 -14.03 -31.91 19.09
CA ASP A 140 -14.12 -30.81 20.03
C ASP A 140 -14.73 -29.54 19.41
N GLY A 141 -14.28 -29.16 18.21
CA GLY A 141 -14.78 -28.01 17.47
C GLY A 141 -16.26 -28.11 17.10
N SER A 142 -16.77 -29.31 16.83
CA SER A 142 -18.20 -29.52 16.57
C SER A 142 -19.11 -29.10 17.75
N LYS A 143 -18.56 -29.11 18.97
CA LYS A 143 -19.24 -28.69 20.20
C LYS A 143 -19.02 -27.21 20.49
N LYS A 144 -17.90 -26.65 20.03
CA LYS A 144 -17.51 -25.25 20.16
C LYS A 144 -18.16 -24.44 19.03
N GLY A 145 -19.47 -24.21 19.14
CA GLY A 145 -20.17 -23.25 18.29
C GLY A 145 -19.62 -21.83 18.46
N GLY A 146 -19.78 -20.96 17.46
CA GLY A 146 -19.39 -19.54 17.55
C GLY A 146 -18.51 -19.08 16.39
N ASN A 147 -17.54 -18.20 16.68
CA ASN A 147 -16.72 -17.52 15.68
C ASN A 147 -15.55 -18.38 15.14
N LEU A 148 -15.32 -19.59 15.68
CA LEU A 148 -14.28 -20.52 15.22
C LEU A 148 -14.81 -21.40 14.08
N MET A 149 -14.14 -21.37 12.93
CA MET A 149 -14.46 -22.18 11.74
C MET A 149 -13.29 -23.11 11.42
N LEU A 150 -13.57 -24.41 11.42
CA LEU A 150 -12.58 -25.44 11.13
C LEU A 150 -12.53 -25.76 9.63
N PHE A 151 -11.31 -25.82 9.08
CA PHE A 151 -11.05 -26.19 7.70
C PHE A 151 -10.26 -27.50 7.66
N PRO A 152 -10.93 -28.67 7.56
CA PRO A 152 -10.28 -29.98 7.47
C PRO A 152 -9.21 -30.03 6.38
N PRO A 153 -8.15 -30.86 6.54
CA PRO A 153 -7.15 -31.04 5.50
C PRO A 153 -7.81 -31.48 4.18
N ALA A 154 -7.67 -30.65 3.15
CA ALA A 154 -8.20 -30.89 1.81
C ALA A 154 -7.26 -30.29 0.76
N ASP A 155 -7.52 -30.59 -0.51
CA ASP A 155 -6.85 -29.92 -1.60
C ASP A 155 -7.20 -28.42 -1.64
N ARG A 156 -6.35 -27.65 -2.31
CA ARG A 156 -6.48 -26.18 -2.35
C ARG A 156 -7.82 -25.71 -2.92
N ALA A 157 -8.37 -26.39 -3.94
CA ALA A 157 -9.61 -25.96 -4.56
C ALA A 157 -10.80 -26.12 -3.59
N THR A 158 -10.83 -27.23 -2.86
CA THR A 158 -11.85 -27.46 -1.82
C THR A 158 -11.75 -26.44 -0.69
N LEU A 159 -10.53 -26.13 -0.22
CA LEU A 159 -10.33 -25.10 0.81
C LEU A 159 -10.75 -23.70 0.32
N GLU A 160 -10.44 -23.36 -0.93
CA GLU A 160 -10.87 -22.09 -1.54
C GLU A 160 -12.39 -22.01 -1.69
N PHE A 161 -13.07 -23.12 -2.02
CA PHE A 161 -14.53 -23.16 -2.07
C PHE A 161 -15.17 -22.96 -0.68
N HIS A 162 -14.68 -23.64 0.36
CA HIS A 162 -15.17 -23.42 1.73
C HIS A 162 -14.92 -21.97 2.19
N LEU A 163 -13.76 -21.42 1.86
CA LEU A 163 -13.41 -20.05 2.21
C LEU A 163 -14.35 -19.05 1.51
N GLN A 164 -14.74 -19.32 0.28
CA GLN A 164 -15.73 -18.52 -0.44
C GLN A 164 -17.06 -18.45 0.33
N THR A 165 -17.59 -19.58 0.80
CA THR A 165 -18.82 -19.62 1.60
C THR A 165 -18.68 -18.84 2.90
N MET A 166 -17.56 -19.00 3.61
CA MET A 166 -17.31 -18.28 4.86
C MET A 166 -17.19 -16.76 4.63
N MET A 167 -16.58 -16.35 3.53
CA MET A 167 -16.46 -14.93 3.19
C MET A 167 -17.81 -14.33 2.76
N GLN A 168 -18.70 -15.10 2.14
CA GLN A 168 -20.08 -14.69 1.85
C GLN A 168 -20.89 -14.48 3.14
N ASP A 169 -20.74 -15.36 4.14
CA ASP A 169 -21.35 -15.20 5.47
C ASP A 169 -20.86 -13.92 6.19
N ILE A 170 -19.54 -13.67 6.18
CA ILE A 170 -18.95 -12.44 6.74
C ILE A 170 -19.53 -11.21 6.04
N ALA A 171 -19.64 -11.26 4.71
CA ALA A 171 -20.16 -10.18 3.90
C ALA A 171 -21.64 -9.89 4.21
N ALA A 172 -22.47 -10.93 4.36
CA ALA A 172 -23.87 -10.79 4.79
C ALA A 172 -23.98 -10.19 6.19
N SER A 173 -23.17 -10.69 7.14
CA SER A 173 -23.11 -10.21 8.51
C SER A 173 -22.77 -8.72 8.57
N LEU A 174 -21.76 -8.28 7.81
CA LEU A 174 -21.38 -6.88 7.72
C LEU A 174 -22.49 -6.02 7.12
N LEU A 175 -23.14 -6.49 6.06
CA LEU A 175 -24.24 -5.76 5.42
C LEU A 175 -25.38 -5.51 6.42
N MET A 176 -25.78 -6.53 7.18
CA MET A 176 -26.79 -6.40 8.23
C MET A 176 -26.36 -5.44 9.36
N GLU A 177 -25.09 -5.45 9.76
CA GLU A 177 -24.58 -4.50 10.76
C GLU A 177 -24.55 -3.06 10.23
N PHE A 178 -24.26 -2.85 8.95
CA PHE A 178 -24.35 -1.52 8.33
C PHE A 178 -25.78 -1.00 8.30
N GLU A 179 -26.76 -1.84 7.99
CA GLU A 179 -28.18 -1.46 8.06
C GLU A 179 -28.59 -1.05 9.47
N LYS A 180 -28.22 -1.87 10.47
CA LYS A 180 -28.47 -1.55 11.88
C LYS A 180 -27.84 -0.22 12.26
N TRP A 181 -26.63 0.06 11.80
CA TRP A 181 -25.95 1.32 12.07
C TRP A 181 -26.68 2.50 11.43
N VAL A 182 -27.03 2.43 10.14
CA VAL A 182 -27.70 3.51 9.42
C VAL A 182 -29.08 3.81 10.01
N LEU A 183 -29.83 2.79 10.42
CA LEU A 183 -31.14 2.97 11.05
C LEU A 183 -31.05 3.54 12.47
N LYS A 184 -29.99 3.21 13.23
CA LYS A 184 -29.76 3.74 14.58
C LYS A 184 -29.08 5.08 14.61
N ALA A 185 -28.47 5.52 13.51
CA ALA A 185 -27.74 6.77 13.41
C ALA A 185 -28.70 7.95 13.54
N GLU A 186 -29.14 8.24 14.77
CA GLU A 186 -29.91 9.43 15.04
C GLU A 186 -29.00 10.65 14.85
N PRO A 187 -29.44 11.64 14.06
CA PRO A 187 -28.67 12.87 13.83
C PRO A 187 -28.37 13.69 15.09
N ALA A 188 -29.09 13.42 16.20
CA ALA A 188 -28.92 14.12 17.46
C ALA A 188 -27.94 13.42 18.43
N GLY A 189 -27.82 12.08 18.36
CA GLY A 189 -27.05 11.28 19.33
C GLY A 189 -25.62 10.94 18.89
N THR A 190 -25.36 10.87 17.58
CA THR A 190 -24.05 10.45 17.07
C THR A 190 -23.05 11.60 17.11
N ILE A 191 -22.15 11.59 18.09
CA ILE A 191 -21.08 12.58 18.22
C ILE A 191 -19.90 12.16 17.33
N VAL A 192 -19.90 12.63 16.07
CA VAL A 192 -18.79 12.42 15.15
C VAL A 192 -17.78 13.55 15.29
N LYS A 193 -16.62 13.25 15.88
CA LYS A 193 -15.53 14.20 16.12
C LYS A 193 -14.35 13.90 15.23
N THR A 194 -13.58 14.93 14.89
CA THR A 194 -12.26 14.77 14.29
C THR A 194 -11.20 15.42 15.18
N PRO A 195 -9.91 15.10 14.99
CA PRO A 195 -8.80 15.81 15.63
C PRO A 195 -8.78 17.33 15.39
N LEU A 196 -9.58 17.85 14.45
CA LEU A 196 -9.70 19.28 14.15
C LEU A 196 -10.72 19.99 15.06
N ASP A 197 -11.64 19.26 15.71
CA ASP A 197 -12.67 19.87 16.53
C ASP A 197 -12.09 20.40 17.85
N SER A 198 -12.04 21.72 18.00
CA SER A 198 -11.63 22.40 19.24
C SER A 198 -12.76 22.41 20.30
N GLN A 199 -12.40 22.32 21.59
CA GLN A 199 -13.35 22.55 22.69
C GLN A 199 -13.66 24.04 22.83
N ALA A 200 -14.62 24.54 22.06
CA ALA A 200 -15.13 25.89 22.23
C ALA A 200 -16.38 25.90 23.12
N THR A 201 -16.46 26.87 24.04
CA THR A 201 -17.69 27.23 24.76
C THR A 201 -18.63 27.92 23.78
N LEU A 202 -19.77 27.30 23.49
CA LEU A 202 -20.68 27.75 22.42
C LEU A 202 -21.72 28.74 22.94
N ASN A 203 -21.93 29.85 22.21
CA ASN A 203 -23.11 30.71 22.37
C ASN A 203 -24.37 30.09 21.70
N SER A 204 -25.54 30.70 21.85
CA SER A 204 -26.82 30.15 21.36
C SER A 204 -26.90 29.99 19.83
N GLU A 205 -26.33 30.91 19.05
CA GLU A 205 -26.25 30.78 17.58
C GLU A 205 -25.28 29.67 17.16
N GLU A 206 -24.15 29.56 17.85
CA GLU A 206 -23.17 28.50 17.65
C GLU A 206 -23.72 27.11 18.00
N VAL A 207 -24.65 27.00 18.96
CA VAL A 207 -25.35 25.76 19.28
C VAL A 207 -26.22 25.30 18.10
N ILE A 208 -26.98 26.21 17.47
CA ILE A 208 -27.79 25.88 16.28
C ILE A 208 -26.88 25.45 15.12
N LYS A 209 -25.79 26.18 14.89
CA LYS A 209 -24.80 25.84 13.87
C LYS A 209 -24.12 24.50 14.17
N ALA A 210 -23.81 24.20 15.43
CA ALA A 210 -23.25 22.92 15.85
C ALA A 210 -24.22 21.76 15.65
N LYS A 211 -25.52 21.96 15.91
CA LYS A 211 -26.56 20.94 15.64
C LYS A 211 -26.65 20.64 14.14
N LYS A 212 -26.66 21.66 13.28
CA LYS A 212 -26.63 21.49 11.81
C LYS A 212 -25.36 20.80 11.32
N ARG A 213 -24.19 21.14 11.90
CA ARG A 213 -22.92 20.45 11.60
C ARG A 213 -23.02 18.97 11.94
N ARG A 214 -23.50 18.61 13.13
CA ARG A 214 -23.68 17.21 13.54
C ARG A 214 -24.59 16.43 12.58
N LEU A 215 -25.72 17.02 12.19
CA LEU A 215 -26.61 16.42 11.19
C LEU A 215 -25.88 16.20 9.85
N GLY A 216 -25.13 17.18 9.36
CA GLY A 216 -24.36 17.05 8.11
C GLY A 216 -23.30 15.94 8.19
N ARG A 217 -22.58 15.85 9.31
CA ARG A 217 -21.58 14.80 9.56
C ARG A 217 -22.21 13.41 9.67
N ALA A 218 -23.36 13.30 10.35
CA ALA A 218 -24.13 12.06 10.43
C ALA A 218 -24.60 11.60 9.05
N GLN A 219 -25.15 12.52 8.23
CA GLN A 219 -25.54 12.24 6.84
C GLN A 219 -24.36 11.78 5.99
N LYS A 220 -23.20 12.46 6.10
CA LYS A 220 -21.97 12.01 5.42
C LYS A 220 -21.61 10.58 5.81
N THR A 221 -21.67 10.27 7.10
CA THR A 221 -21.29 8.95 7.63
C THR A 221 -22.29 7.87 7.21
N MET A 222 -23.59 8.17 7.17
CA MET A 222 -24.60 7.28 6.56
C MET A 222 -24.25 6.99 5.10
N GLY A 223 -23.87 8.02 4.34
CA GLY A 223 -23.40 7.87 2.97
C GLY A 223 -22.20 6.93 2.85
N ASP A 224 -21.23 7.02 3.77
CA ASP A 224 -20.09 6.09 3.80
C ASP A 224 -20.53 4.64 4.03
N TYR A 225 -21.45 4.39 4.97
CA TYR A 225 -21.93 3.02 5.22
C TYR A 225 -22.75 2.47 4.06
N CYS A 226 -23.58 3.29 3.39
CA CYS A 226 -24.25 2.89 2.15
C CYS A 226 -23.22 2.55 1.05
N LEU A 227 -22.13 3.32 0.96
CA LEU A 227 -21.08 3.08 -0.02
C LEU A 227 -20.29 1.79 0.28
N LEU A 228 -19.98 1.53 1.56
CA LEU A 228 -19.36 0.29 2.02
C LEU A 228 -20.28 -0.93 1.83
N ALA A 229 -21.60 -0.73 1.94
CA ALA A 229 -22.62 -1.72 1.64
C ALA A 229 -22.78 -1.98 0.12
N GLY A 230 -22.09 -1.23 -0.74
CA GLY A 230 -22.20 -1.37 -2.18
C GLY A 230 -23.49 -0.80 -2.78
N SER A 231 -24.16 0.13 -2.09
CA SER A 231 -25.30 0.90 -2.62
C SER A 231 -24.89 2.34 -2.97
N PRO A 232 -24.37 2.60 -4.18
CA PRO A 232 -23.88 3.91 -4.55
C PRO A 232 -25.00 4.96 -4.71
N VAL A 233 -26.20 4.56 -5.15
CA VAL A 233 -27.34 5.47 -5.32
C VAL A 233 -27.82 6.01 -3.97
N ASP A 234 -27.99 5.13 -2.98
CA ASP A 234 -28.38 5.53 -1.62
C ASP A 234 -27.27 6.36 -0.96
N ALA A 235 -26.00 5.97 -1.15
CA ALA A 235 -24.86 6.74 -0.65
C ALA A 235 -24.86 8.18 -1.19
N ASN A 236 -25.10 8.35 -2.50
CA ASN A 236 -25.10 9.67 -3.13
C ASN A 236 -26.24 10.56 -2.60
N ALA A 237 -27.42 10.01 -2.30
CA ALA A 237 -28.52 10.77 -1.69
C ALA A 237 -28.14 11.35 -0.31
N HIS A 238 -27.47 10.55 0.52
CA HIS A 238 -26.94 11.00 1.81
C HIS A 238 -25.81 12.03 1.65
N TYR A 239 -24.90 11.83 0.70
CA TYR A 239 -23.83 12.80 0.43
C TYR A 239 -24.37 14.14 -0.08
N SER A 240 -25.38 14.16 -0.95
CA SER A 240 -26.04 15.39 -1.40
C SER A 240 -26.60 16.20 -0.22
N THR A 241 -27.29 15.52 0.70
CA THR A 241 -27.81 16.15 1.94
C THR A 241 -26.66 16.67 2.81
N ALA A 242 -25.58 15.90 2.97
CA ALA A 242 -24.42 16.30 3.75
C ALA A 242 -23.71 17.53 3.15
N LEU A 243 -23.58 17.60 1.83
CA LEU A 243 -22.95 18.72 1.12
C LEU A 243 -23.72 20.03 1.32
N GLU A 244 -25.06 19.99 1.26
CA GLU A 244 -25.90 21.15 1.53
C GLU A 244 -25.72 21.66 2.96
N LEU A 245 -25.78 20.76 3.94
CA LEU A 245 -25.64 21.09 5.36
C LEU A 245 -24.25 21.59 5.72
N ALA A 246 -23.20 20.96 5.17
CA ALA A 246 -21.81 21.37 5.37
C ALA A 246 -21.56 22.76 4.76
N ARG A 247 -22.12 23.03 3.56
CA ARG A 247 -22.05 24.37 2.93
C ARG A 247 -22.72 25.44 3.77
N LEU A 248 -23.90 25.18 4.33
CA LEU A 248 -24.63 26.12 5.18
C LEU A 248 -23.91 26.43 6.50
N THR A 249 -23.08 25.50 6.98
CA THR A 249 -22.36 25.63 8.24
C THR A 249 -20.89 26.05 8.06
N GLY A 250 -20.41 26.13 6.82
CA GLY A 250 -19.00 26.40 6.52
C GLY A 250 -18.05 25.28 6.95
N ASP A 251 -18.55 24.05 7.12
CA ASP A 251 -17.73 22.90 7.51
C ASP A 251 -17.02 22.33 6.27
N PHE A 252 -16.04 23.08 5.73
CA PHE A 252 -15.42 22.77 4.43
C PHE A 252 -14.61 21.47 4.42
N PHE A 253 -14.08 21.05 5.58
CA PHE A 253 -13.38 19.77 5.69
C PHE A 253 -14.34 18.60 5.50
N TRP A 254 -15.50 18.64 6.15
CA TRP A 254 -16.56 17.65 5.97
C TRP A 254 -17.26 17.75 4.62
N TYR A 255 -17.37 18.96 4.06
CA TYR A 255 -17.82 19.16 2.69
C TYR A 255 -16.90 18.44 1.68
N ALA A 256 -15.58 18.60 1.82
CA ALA A 256 -14.60 17.93 0.96
C ALA A 256 -14.71 16.40 1.07
N GLY A 257 -14.85 15.87 2.29
CA GLY A 257 -15.04 14.42 2.52
C GLY A 257 -16.35 13.87 1.94
N ALA A 258 -17.45 14.62 2.01
CA ALA A 258 -18.72 14.23 1.39
C ALA A 258 -18.64 14.27 -0.14
N LEU A 259 -17.93 15.26 -0.71
CA LEU A 259 -17.72 15.36 -2.15
C LEU A 259 -16.81 14.23 -2.66
N GLU A 260 -15.77 13.88 -1.90
CA GLU A 260 -14.91 12.73 -2.20
C GLU A 260 -15.72 11.42 -2.22
N GLY A 261 -16.59 11.23 -1.22
CA GLY A 261 -17.51 10.08 -1.17
C GLY A 261 -18.49 10.03 -2.33
N SER A 262 -19.09 11.17 -2.73
CA SER A 262 -20.04 11.22 -3.85
C SER A 262 -19.37 10.94 -5.20
N VAL A 263 -18.11 11.34 -5.40
CA VAL A 263 -17.35 10.96 -6.61
C VAL A 263 -17.06 9.47 -6.62
N CYS A 264 -16.72 8.88 -5.47
CA CYS A 264 -16.58 7.42 -5.36
C CYS A 264 -17.91 6.73 -5.70
N ALA A 265 -19.04 7.19 -5.15
CA ALA A 265 -20.36 6.63 -5.45
C ALA A 265 -20.68 6.68 -6.95
N LEU A 266 -20.42 7.82 -7.61
CA LEU A 266 -20.58 7.96 -9.07
C LEU A 266 -19.75 6.93 -9.83
N LEU A 267 -18.48 6.73 -9.45
CA LEU A 267 -17.61 5.76 -10.11
C LEU A 267 -18.06 4.32 -9.89
N ILE A 268 -18.54 3.99 -8.68
CA ILE A 268 -19.06 2.65 -8.35
C ILE A 268 -20.35 2.35 -9.11
N ASP A 269 -21.27 3.32 -9.20
CA ASP A 269 -22.53 3.21 -9.95
C ASP A 269 -22.30 2.96 -11.44
N ARG A 270 -21.28 3.62 -12.01
CA ARG A 270 -20.90 3.53 -13.43
C ARG A 270 -19.79 2.53 -13.71
N MET A 271 -19.51 1.60 -12.79
CA MET A 271 -18.43 0.63 -12.97
C MET A 271 -18.68 -0.23 -14.22
N GLY A 272 -17.78 -0.11 -15.20
CA GLY A 272 -17.86 -0.82 -16.48
C GLY A 272 -18.19 0.08 -17.67
N GLU A 273 -18.72 1.28 -17.42
CA GLU A 273 -19.09 2.28 -18.44
C GLU A 273 -18.13 3.48 -18.35
N ARG A 274 -16.88 3.32 -18.83
CA ARG A 274 -15.95 4.46 -18.94
C ARG A 274 -16.30 5.31 -20.17
N ASP A 275 -17.23 6.23 -20.00
CA ASP A 275 -17.48 7.29 -20.98
C ASP A 275 -16.58 8.51 -20.67
N SER A 276 -16.15 9.22 -21.72
CA SER A 276 -15.36 10.46 -21.60
C SER A 276 -16.03 11.52 -20.72
N GLY A 277 -17.37 11.57 -20.70
CA GLY A 277 -18.10 12.50 -19.83
C GLY A 277 -17.91 12.21 -18.34
N VAL A 278 -17.78 10.94 -17.94
CA VAL A 278 -17.55 10.57 -16.54
C VAL A 278 -16.13 10.96 -16.11
N ASP A 279 -15.15 10.77 -16.99
CA ASP A 279 -13.76 11.17 -16.72
C ASP A 279 -13.63 12.69 -16.47
N ASP A 280 -14.33 13.52 -17.24
CA ASP A 280 -14.35 14.98 -17.09
C ASP A 280 -15.08 15.41 -15.80
N GLU A 281 -16.22 14.79 -15.49
CA GLU A 281 -16.97 15.08 -14.26
C GLU A 281 -16.17 14.71 -13.01
N VAL A 282 -15.50 13.56 -13.01
CA VAL A 282 -14.61 13.13 -11.92
C VAL A 282 -13.47 14.12 -11.76
N ARG A 283 -12.81 14.51 -12.86
CA ARG A 283 -11.72 15.49 -12.83
C ARG A 283 -12.16 16.82 -12.23
N TYR A 284 -13.31 17.33 -12.66
CA TYR A 284 -13.89 18.58 -12.16
C TYR A 284 -14.19 18.51 -10.67
N ARG A 285 -14.95 17.48 -10.24
CA ARG A 285 -15.34 17.33 -8.83
C ARG A 285 -14.13 17.08 -7.92
N TYR A 286 -13.15 16.28 -8.33
CA TYR A 286 -11.97 16.02 -7.50
C TYR A 286 -11.04 17.23 -7.39
N SER A 287 -10.94 18.05 -8.45
CA SER A 287 -10.25 19.34 -8.37
C SER A 287 -10.90 20.25 -7.33
N SER A 288 -12.23 20.21 -7.23
CA SER A 288 -12.98 20.88 -6.16
C SER A 288 -12.70 20.26 -4.78
N VAL A 289 -12.62 18.93 -4.65
CA VAL A 289 -12.22 18.26 -3.38
C VAL A 289 -10.87 18.78 -2.89
N ILE A 290 -9.85 18.78 -3.75
CA ILE A 290 -8.49 19.26 -3.41
C ILE A 290 -8.55 20.72 -2.95
N LEU A 291 -9.29 21.57 -3.67
CA LEU A 291 -9.45 22.98 -3.32
C LEU A 291 -10.13 23.16 -1.94
N HIS A 292 -11.14 22.36 -1.61
CA HIS A 292 -11.84 22.47 -0.34
C HIS A 292 -11.02 21.95 0.84
N TYR A 293 -10.25 20.86 0.67
CA TYR A 293 -9.26 20.46 1.67
C TYR A 293 -8.23 21.57 1.91
N ARG A 294 -7.72 22.20 0.85
CA ARG A 294 -6.80 23.35 0.96
C ARG A 294 -7.44 24.54 1.69
N LYS A 295 -8.69 24.90 1.35
CA LYS A 295 -9.43 26.01 1.99
C LYS A 295 -9.67 25.77 3.47
N SER A 296 -9.89 24.52 3.88
CA SER A 296 -10.12 24.17 5.30
C SER A 296 -8.94 24.54 6.20
N PHE A 297 -7.73 24.61 5.65
CA PHE A 297 -6.53 25.05 6.38
C PHE A 297 -6.53 26.56 6.71
N ILE A 298 -7.12 27.39 5.86
CA ILE A 298 -6.99 28.87 5.93
C ILE A 298 -7.96 29.49 6.95
N GLN A 299 -9.10 28.83 7.22
CA GLN A 299 -10.14 29.42 8.06
C GLN A 299 -9.93 29.23 9.57
N GLU A 300 -9.09 28.29 9.98
CA GLU A 300 -8.86 27.98 11.40
C GLU A 300 -7.35 27.98 11.74
N ASN A 301 -6.73 29.16 11.69
CA ASN A 301 -5.32 29.42 12.07
C ASN A 301 -4.96 29.01 13.53
N ALA A 302 -5.90 28.48 14.31
CA ALA A 302 -5.69 27.96 15.66
C ALA A 302 -5.56 26.42 15.72
N GLN A 303 -5.65 25.71 14.59
CA GLN A 303 -5.62 24.25 14.57
C GLN A 303 -4.21 23.67 14.78
N ARG A 304 -4.11 22.68 15.68
CA ARG A 304 -2.87 21.93 15.95
C ARG A 304 -2.56 20.85 14.90
N VAL A 305 -3.52 20.52 14.04
CA VAL A 305 -3.44 19.43 13.06
C VAL A 305 -3.75 19.96 11.66
N SER A 306 -2.86 19.74 10.70
CA SER A 306 -3.01 20.24 9.33
C SER A 306 -3.81 19.25 8.46
N PRO A 307 -4.80 19.72 7.66
CA PRO A 307 -5.52 18.90 6.68
C PRO A 307 -4.71 18.62 5.41
N LEU A 308 -3.45 19.08 5.33
CA LEU A 308 -2.56 18.92 4.18
C LEU A 308 -2.43 17.45 3.74
N THR A 309 -2.44 16.51 4.68
CA THR A 309 -2.37 15.08 4.37
C THR A 309 -3.53 14.63 3.47
N PHE A 310 -4.74 15.14 3.70
CA PHE A 310 -5.92 14.85 2.88
C PHE A 310 -5.89 15.54 1.52
N GLU A 311 -5.39 16.78 1.46
CA GLU A 311 -5.17 17.47 0.18
C GLU A 311 -4.22 16.68 -0.72
N LEU A 312 -3.09 16.23 -0.16
CA LEU A 312 -2.10 15.44 -0.88
C LEU A 312 -2.62 14.04 -1.24
N GLU A 313 -3.35 13.39 -0.33
CA GLU A 313 -4.00 12.11 -0.62
C GLU A 313 -5.00 12.25 -1.76
N ALA A 314 -5.82 13.30 -1.76
CA ALA A 314 -6.77 13.57 -2.83
C ALA A 314 -6.07 13.86 -4.17
N THR A 315 -4.96 14.59 -4.13
CA THR A 315 -4.12 14.84 -5.33
C THR A 315 -3.59 13.53 -5.92
N LEU A 316 -3.14 12.60 -5.08
CA LEU A 316 -2.66 11.28 -5.52
C LEU A 316 -3.79 10.40 -6.08
N LYS A 317 -4.98 10.43 -5.47
CA LYS A 317 -6.17 9.70 -5.97
C LYS A 317 -6.57 10.17 -7.36
N LEU A 318 -6.60 11.50 -7.60
CA LEU A 318 -6.86 12.06 -8.92
C LEU A 318 -5.76 11.71 -9.93
N ALA A 319 -4.49 11.85 -9.54
CA ALA A 319 -3.35 11.49 -10.39
C ALA A 319 -3.38 10.01 -10.80
N ARG A 320 -3.77 9.11 -9.88
CA ARG A 320 -3.96 7.69 -10.15
C ARG A 320 -5.10 7.44 -11.14
N PHE A 321 -6.24 8.12 -10.96
CA PHE A 321 -7.39 7.99 -11.86
C PHE A 321 -7.07 8.43 -13.31
N LEU A 322 -6.32 9.53 -13.45
CA LEU A 322 -5.93 10.10 -14.75
C LEU A 322 -4.66 9.46 -15.34
N CYS A 323 -4.06 8.46 -14.68
CA CYS A 323 -2.76 7.89 -15.04
C CYS A 323 -2.79 7.14 -16.39
N ARG A 324 -2.72 7.89 -17.48
CA ARG A 324 -2.75 7.43 -18.88
C ARG A 324 -1.73 8.22 -19.69
N ARG A 325 -1.26 7.68 -20.82
CA ARG A 325 -0.19 8.34 -21.62
C ARG A 325 -0.65 9.67 -22.22
N GLU A 326 -1.92 9.76 -22.59
CA GLU A 326 -2.55 10.91 -23.21
C GLU A 326 -2.65 12.10 -22.24
N LEU A 327 -2.83 11.81 -20.95
CA LEU A 327 -2.97 12.79 -19.87
C LEU A 327 -1.68 12.98 -19.06
N ALA A 328 -0.54 12.50 -19.56
CA ALA A 328 0.72 12.48 -18.81
C ALA A 328 1.16 13.86 -18.31
N LYS A 329 0.89 14.94 -19.06
CA LYS A 329 1.20 16.31 -18.66
C LYS A 329 0.48 16.70 -17.37
N GLU A 330 -0.83 16.49 -17.33
CA GLU A 330 -1.68 16.82 -16.17
C GLU A 330 -1.29 15.99 -14.94
N VAL A 331 -1.06 14.68 -15.13
CA VAL A 331 -0.61 13.80 -14.05
C VAL A 331 0.75 14.27 -13.50
N VAL A 332 1.68 14.68 -14.35
CA VAL A 332 2.98 15.23 -13.92
C VAL A 332 2.80 16.50 -13.09
N GLU A 333 1.89 17.39 -13.47
CA GLU A 333 1.60 18.63 -12.73
C GLU A 333 1.06 18.31 -11.33
N LEU A 334 0.09 17.38 -11.23
CA LEU A 334 -0.45 16.89 -9.95
C LEU A 334 0.64 16.26 -9.07
N LEU A 335 1.47 15.37 -9.64
CA LEU A 335 2.56 14.70 -8.91
C LEU A 335 3.65 15.68 -8.46
N THR A 336 3.93 16.71 -9.25
CA THR A 336 4.91 17.76 -8.89
C THR A 336 4.37 18.61 -7.75
N SER A 337 3.10 19.02 -7.82
CA SER A 337 2.42 19.73 -6.73
C SER A 337 2.40 18.91 -5.44
N ALA A 338 2.11 17.61 -5.53
CA ALA A 338 2.13 16.72 -4.36
C ALA A 338 3.55 16.57 -3.78
N ALA A 339 4.58 16.47 -4.63
CA ALA A 339 5.97 16.38 -4.21
C ALA A 339 6.45 17.66 -3.49
N ASP A 340 5.98 18.83 -3.91
CA ASP A 340 6.30 20.09 -3.24
C ASP A 340 5.59 20.22 -1.89
N GLY A 341 4.31 19.85 -1.81
CA GLY A 341 3.57 19.82 -0.54
C GLY A 341 4.13 18.81 0.47
N ALA A 342 4.80 17.75 0.01
CA ALA A 342 5.46 16.76 0.87
C ALA A 342 6.49 17.36 1.84
N LYS A 343 7.13 18.49 1.47
CA LYS A 343 8.13 19.17 2.31
C LYS A 343 7.51 19.75 3.59
N SER A 344 6.21 20.04 3.56
CA SER A 344 5.46 20.59 4.68
C SER A 344 4.82 19.51 5.57
N LEU A 345 4.97 18.24 5.21
CA LEU A 345 4.51 17.12 6.05
C LEU A 345 5.48 16.90 7.22
N ILE A 346 4.90 16.83 8.43
CA ILE A 346 5.66 16.66 9.67
C ILE A 346 6.07 15.19 9.87
N ASP A 347 5.14 14.25 9.63
CA ASP A 347 5.39 12.83 9.82
C ASP A 347 6.28 12.26 8.68
N ALA A 348 7.34 11.56 9.05
CA ALA A 348 8.20 10.84 8.12
C ALA A 348 7.46 9.70 7.42
N SER A 349 6.49 9.06 8.11
CA SER A 349 5.70 7.96 7.56
C SER A 349 4.80 8.45 6.42
N ASP A 350 4.18 9.63 6.59
CA ASP A 350 3.35 10.26 5.56
C ASP A 350 4.17 10.65 4.33
N ARG A 351 5.36 11.22 4.52
CA ARG A 351 6.30 11.52 3.44
C ARG A 351 6.74 10.27 2.71
N LEU A 352 6.98 9.18 3.44
CA LEU A 352 7.36 7.89 2.87
C LEU A 352 6.24 7.33 1.98
N VAL A 353 5.01 7.25 2.49
CA VAL A 353 3.84 6.80 1.73
C VAL A 353 3.68 7.64 0.46
N LEU A 354 3.70 8.98 0.59
CA LEU A 354 3.54 9.87 -0.54
C LEU A 354 4.61 9.68 -1.62
N TYR A 355 5.90 9.57 -1.25
CA TYR A 355 6.96 9.36 -2.25
C TYR A 355 6.91 7.98 -2.90
N VAL A 356 6.49 6.94 -2.18
CA VAL A 356 6.24 5.61 -2.76
C VAL A 356 5.15 5.71 -3.84
N GLU A 357 4.05 6.39 -3.55
CA GLU A 357 2.93 6.55 -4.48
C GLU A 357 3.30 7.39 -5.71
N ILE A 358 4.04 8.48 -5.52
CA ILE A 358 4.58 9.28 -6.63
C ILE A 358 5.52 8.46 -7.50
N ALA A 359 6.41 7.66 -6.89
CA ALA A 359 7.34 6.80 -7.63
C ALA A 359 6.58 5.78 -8.49
N ARG A 360 5.55 5.13 -7.93
CA ARG A 360 4.69 4.17 -8.63
C ARG A 360 3.99 4.81 -9.82
N LEU A 361 3.35 5.97 -9.64
CA LEU A 361 2.62 6.67 -10.70
C LEU A 361 3.55 7.13 -11.84
N TYR A 362 4.74 7.64 -11.53
CA TYR A 362 5.74 7.92 -12.56
C TYR A 362 6.21 6.65 -13.29
N GLY A 363 6.32 5.53 -12.58
CA GLY A 363 6.65 4.23 -13.16
C GLY A 363 5.60 3.78 -14.17
N THR A 364 4.31 3.90 -13.83
CA THR A 364 3.17 3.57 -14.70
C THR A 364 3.14 4.43 -15.97
N LEU A 365 3.46 5.72 -15.87
CA LEU A 365 3.61 6.60 -17.04
C LEU A 365 4.84 6.28 -17.92
N GLY A 366 5.74 5.41 -17.46
CA GLY A 366 6.99 5.09 -18.14
C GLY A 366 8.13 6.06 -17.86
N TYR A 367 7.96 7.01 -16.93
CA TYR A 367 9.00 7.98 -16.52
C TYR A 367 9.95 7.37 -15.48
N GLN A 368 10.68 6.34 -15.91
CA GLN A 368 11.54 5.51 -15.05
C GLN A 368 12.57 6.31 -14.24
N ARG A 369 13.10 7.41 -14.79
CA ARG A 369 14.06 8.26 -14.06
C ARG A 369 13.41 9.04 -12.93
N LYS A 370 12.20 9.57 -13.14
CA LYS A 370 11.44 10.26 -12.10
C LYS A 370 10.98 9.26 -11.02
N ALA A 371 10.53 8.08 -11.44
CA ALA A 371 10.20 6.99 -10.52
C ALA A 371 11.41 6.60 -9.64
N ALA A 372 12.58 6.44 -10.25
CA ALA A 372 13.82 6.14 -9.55
C ALA A 372 14.26 7.26 -8.60
N PHE A 373 14.04 8.53 -8.97
CA PHE A 373 14.32 9.68 -8.11
C PHE A 373 13.51 9.61 -6.82
N PHE A 374 12.19 9.43 -6.91
CA PHE A 374 11.35 9.32 -5.71
C PHE A 374 11.61 8.02 -4.93
N SER A 375 11.93 6.92 -5.61
CA SER A 375 12.37 5.68 -4.94
C SER A 375 13.65 5.89 -4.11
N ARG A 376 14.59 6.69 -4.62
CA ARG A 376 15.79 7.08 -3.85
C ARG A 376 15.45 7.95 -2.65
N GLN A 377 14.50 8.89 -2.78
CA GLN A 377 14.00 9.67 -1.63
C GLN A 377 13.38 8.77 -0.55
N VAL A 378 12.62 7.73 -0.95
CA VAL A 378 12.08 6.72 -0.03
C VAL A 378 13.21 5.96 0.68
N ALA A 379 14.24 5.54 -0.05
CA ALA A 379 15.39 4.85 0.56
C ALA A 379 16.13 5.74 1.56
N GLN A 380 16.24 7.05 1.31
CA GLN A 380 16.82 8.01 2.26
C GLN A 380 15.99 8.13 3.53
N LEU A 381 14.65 8.15 3.45
CA LEU A 381 13.78 8.14 4.62
C LEU A 381 13.93 6.85 5.44
N TYR A 382 14.07 5.69 4.78
CA TYR A 382 14.37 4.44 5.48
C TYR A 382 15.74 4.49 6.18
N LEU A 383 16.76 5.07 5.56
CA LEU A 383 18.10 5.18 6.16
C LEU A 383 18.16 6.18 7.33
N GLN A 384 17.21 7.10 7.44
CA GLN A 384 17.06 7.95 8.62
C GLN A 384 16.52 7.18 9.83
N GLN A 385 15.89 6.03 9.61
CA GLN A 385 15.49 5.13 10.67
C GLN A 385 16.69 4.26 11.03
N ASP A 386 17.20 4.37 12.26
CA ASP A 386 18.34 3.56 12.76
C ASP A 386 17.91 2.11 13.05
N ASN A 387 17.36 1.42 12.04
CA ASN A 387 16.83 0.07 12.11
C ASN A 387 17.39 -0.81 10.98
N ARG A 388 17.85 -2.01 11.32
CA ARG A 388 18.33 -3.01 10.36
C ARG A 388 17.28 -3.37 9.30
N LEU A 389 16.01 -3.52 9.69
CA LEU A 389 14.93 -3.81 8.74
C LEU A 389 14.71 -2.66 7.76
N ALA A 390 14.79 -1.41 8.24
CA ALA A 390 14.71 -0.24 7.38
C ALA A 390 15.89 -0.17 6.41
N ALA A 391 17.10 -0.52 6.84
CA ALA A 391 18.26 -0.61 5.95
C ALA A 391 18.09 -1.70 4.86
N ILE A 392 17.49 -2.84 5.18
CA ILE A 392 17.14 -3.87 4.19
C ILE A 392 16.13 -3.31 3.18
N SER A 393 15.07 -2.63 3.64
CA SER A 393 14.09 -1.99 2.77
C SER A 393 14.72 -0.92 1.87
N ALA A 394 15.59 -0.07 2.41
CA ALA A 394 16.33 0.94 1.65
C ALA A 394 17.18 0.29 0.54
N MET A 395 17.90 -0.77 0.87
CA MET A 395 18.71 -1.52 -0.09
C MET A 395 17.87 -2.11 -1.23
N GLN A 396 16.74 -2.74 -0.90
CA GLN A 396 15.82 -3.31 -1.89
C GLN A 396 15.24 -2.24 -2.83
N VAL A 397 14.79 -1.11 -2.27
CA VAL A 397 14.27 0.02 -3.06
C VAL A 397 15.36 0.60 -3.97
N LEU A 398 16.58 0.80 -3.46
CA LEU A 398 17.71 1.30 -4.27
C LEU A 398 18.09 0.33 -5.39
N ALA A 399 18.02 -0.99 -5.15
CA ALA A 399 18.30 -2.00 -6.17
C ALA A 399 17.37 -1.85 -7.39
N MET A 400 16.10 -1.49 -7.17
CA MET A 400 15.13 -1.24 -8.25
C MET A 400 15.51 -0.02 -9.12
N THR A 401 16.22 0.96 -8.56
CA THR A 401 16.65 2.18 -9.28
C THR A 401 17.85 1.96 -10.21
N THR A 402 18.60 0.86 -10.02
CA THR A 402 19.88 0.62 -10.72
C THR A 402 19.74 0.59 -12.23
N ARG A 403 18.63 0.06 -12.75
CA ARG A 403 18.33 0.02 -14.20
C ARG A 403 18.08 1.42 -14.76
N ALA A 404 17.29 2.24 -14.06
CA ALA A 404 16.95 3.59 -14.49
C ALA A 404 18.17 4.52 -14.53
N TYR A 405 19.11 4.34 -13.60
CA TYR A 405 20.38 5.08 -13.54
C TYR A 405 21.53 4.42 -14.29
N ARG A 406 21.31 3.25 -14.92
CA ARG A 406 22.33 2.49 -15.66
C ARG A 406 23.58 2.19 -14.81
N VAL A 407 23.37 1.82 -13.56
CA VAL A 407 24.41 1.46 -12.58
C VAL A 407 24.85 -0.02 -12.72
N GLN A 408 24.10 -0.81 -13.49
CA GLN A 408 24.39 -2.22 -13.75
C GLN A 408 25.57 -2.42 -14.72
N SER A 409 26.28 -3.53 -14.58
CA SER A 409 27.33 -3.96 -15.52
C SER A 409 26.71 -4.38 -16.86
N ARG A 410 27.31 -4.00 -18.00
CA ARG A 410 26.81 -4.30 -19.35
C ARG A 410 26.50 -5.78 -19.62
N ALA A 411 27.08 -6.72 -18.86
CA ALA A 411 26.81 -8.15 -19.02
C ALA A 411 25.37 -8.56 -18.64
N SER A 412 24.64 -7.76 -17.84
CA SER A 412 23.22 -8.03 -17.51
C SER A 412 22.22 -7.46 -18.51
N ILE A 413 22.68 -6.76 -19.55
CA ILE A 413 21.83 -6.12 -20.57
C ILE A 413 21.53 -7.08 -21.74
N SER A 414 22.29 -8.18 -21.86
CA SER A 414 22.33 -9.01 -23.07
C SER A 414 21.20 -10.02 -23.27
N GLU A 415 20.23 -10.15 -22.37
CA GLU A 415 19.15 -11.15 -22.55
C GLU A 415 17.78 -10.62 -22.99
N ASP A 416 17.49 -9.32 -22.93
CA ASP A 416 16.10 -8.85 -23.12
C ASP A 416 15.82 -7.84 -24.25
N LEU A 417 16.82 -7.36 -24.99
CA LEU A 417 16.59 -6.37 -26.05
C LEU A 417 17.57 -6.51 -27.23
N LEU A 418 17.22 -7.36 -28.20
CA LEU A 418 17.66 -7.19 -29.58
C LEU A 418 16.44 -7.37 -30.52
N PRO A 419 16.00 -6.32 -31.24
CA PRO A 419 15.28 -6.53 -32.48
C PRO A 419 16.23 -7.24 -33.45
N LYS A 420 15.76 -8.33 -34.09
CA LYS A 420 16.48 -9.04 -35.15
C LYS A 420 16.97 -8.03 -36.19
N LYS A 421 18.28 -7.77 -36.21
CA LYS A 421 18.91 -7.01 -37.29
C LYS A 421 19.35 -8.01 -38.34
N GLU A 422 18.81 -7.83 -39.54
CA GLU A 422 19.03 -8.67 -40.71
C GLU A 422 20.52 -8.82 -41.04
N ILE A 423 20.81 -10.00 -41.57
CA ILE A 423 22.11 -10.48 -42.02
C ILE A 423 22.54 -9.64 -43.23
N GLY A 424 23.72 -9.03 -43.12
CA GLY A 424 24.44 -8.41 -44.24
C GLY A 424 25.94 -8.53 -43.99
N SER A 425 26.58 -9.40 -44.76
CA SER A 425 28.01 -9.69 -44.78
C SER A 425 28.86 -8.45 -45.10
N ASN A 426 30.06 -8.35 -44.52
CA ASN A 426 31.32 -8.25 -45.28
C ASN A 426 32.56 -8.30 -44.37
N LEU A 427 33.65 -8.74 -44.99
CA LEU A 427 34.85 -9.39 -44.49
C LEU A 427 35.91 -8.47 -43.85
N ALA A 428 36.67 -9.05 -42.90
CA ALA A 428 38.11 -8.90 -42.60
C ALA A 428 38.75 -7.53 -42.28
N GLU A 429 39.26 -7.39 -41.05
CA GLU A 429 40.68 -7.13 -40.68
C GLU A 429 40.76 -7.10 -39.13
N GLY A 430 41.61 -7.89 -38.47
CA GLY A 430 43.03 -7.59 -38.34
C GLY A 430 43.27 -6.86 -37.02
N GLY A 431 43.80 -7.57 -36.01
CA GLY A 431 43.73 -7.19 -34.60
C GLY A 431 44.32 -5.84 -34.20
N LYS A 432 43.71 -5.26 -33.15
CA LYS A 432 44.29 -4.40 -32.10
C LYS A 432 43.24 -4.21 -31.01
N MET A 433 43.24 -5.08 -29.99
CA MET A 433 42.56 -4.80 -28.72
C MET A 433 43.37 -3.74 -27.97
N LEU A 434 43.28 -2.48 -28.41
CA LEU A 434 43.93 -1.36 -27.76
C LEU A 434 42.86 -0.39 -27.25
N HIS A 435 42.63 -0.44 -25.94
CA HIS A 435 42.56 0.73 -25.07
C HIS A 435 41.53 1.85 -25.40
N GLN A 436 40.52 1.60 -26.22
CA GLN A 436 39.44 2.57 -26.50
C GLN A 436 38.18 2.38 -25.62
N SER A 437 38.08 1.31 -24.81
CA SER A 437 36.86 1.05 -24.01
C SER A 437 36.82 1.76 -22.65
N VAL A 438 37.97 2.21 -22.12
CA VAL A 438 38.03 2.91 -20.82
C VAL A 438 37.71 4.41 -20.97
N VAL A 439 37.99 4.99 -22.15
CA VAL A 439 37.82 6.44 -22.39
C VAL A 439 36.35 6.83 -22.61
N SER A 440 35.48 5.89 -22.99
CA SER A 440 34.03 6.11 -23.10
C SER A 440 33.29 6.18 -21.73
N LEU A 441 33.94 5.78 -20.62
CA LEU A 441 33.32 5.81 -19.28
C LEU A 441 33.08 7.22 -18.74
N PHE A 442 33.89 8.20 -19.19
CA PHE A 442 33.79 9.59 -18.75
C PHE A 442 32.70 10.40 -19.46
N GLU A 443 32.15 9.89 -20.57
CA GLU A 443 31.08 10.55 -21.33
C GLU A 443 29.67 10.22 -20.83
N SER A 444 29.54 9.51 -19.71
CA SER A 444 28.27 9.48 -18.99
C SER A 444 28.10 10.81 -18.25
N GLN A 445 27.27 11.71 -18.76
CA GLN A 445 26.84 12.97 -18.11
C GLN A 445 26.23 12.79 -16.68
N TRP A 446 26.27 11.57 -16.12
CA TRP A 446 25.60 11.14 -14.90
C TRP A 446 26.52 10.37 -13.95
N SER A 447 27.84 10.35 -14.17
CA SER A 447 28.81 9.63 -13.32
C SER A 447 28.68 9.98 -11.84
N THR A 448 28.46 11.25 -11.51
CA THR A 448 28.20 11.71 -10.14
C THR A 448 26.96 11.06 -9.52
N LEU A 449 25.84 11.01 -10.25
CA LEU A 449 24.61 10.39 -9.74
C LEU A 449 24.78 8.89 -9.55
N GLN A 450 25.44 8.21 -10.48
CA GLN A 450 25.70 6.78 -10.40
C GLN A 450 26.58 6.42 -9.20
N MET A 451 27.61 7.23 -8.93
CA MET A 451 28.44 7.11 -7.72
C MET A 451 27.63 7.30 -6.44
N VAL A 452 26.77 8.32 -6.40
CA VAL A 452 25.93 8.59 -5.23
C VAL A 452 24.99 7.42 -4.95
N VAL A 453 24.34 6.86 -5.98
CA VAL A 453 23.47 5.69 -5.83
C VAL A 453 24.24 4.47 -5.34
N LEU A 454 25.43 4.18 -5.91
CA LEU A 454 26.28 3.09 -5.45
C LEU A 454 26.74 3.26 -4.00
N ARG A 455 27.06 4.50 -3.60
CA ARG A 455 27.41 4.82 -2.21
C ARG A 455 26.23 4.60 -1.26
N GLU A 456 25.03 4.99 -1.65
CA GLU A 456 23.81 4.75 -0.86
C GLU A 456 23.49 3.25 -0.76
N ILE A 457 23.67 2.48 -1.84
CA ILE A 457 23.55 1.01 -1.82
C ILE A 457 24.57 0.40 -0.86
N LEU A 458 25.84 0.82 -0.94
CA LEU A 458 26.91 0.35 -0.05
C LEU A 458 26.57 0.63 1.42
N LEU A 459 26.16 1.86 1.74
CA LEU A 459 25.78 2.25 3.10
C LEU A 459 24.60 1.41 3.62
N SER A 460 23.59 1.21 2.78
CA SER A 460 22.40 0.41 3.11
C SER A 460 22.77 -1.05 3.36
N ALA A 461 23.60 -1.64 2.50
CA ALA A 461 24.03 -3.03 2.62
C ALA A 461 24.86 -3.28 3.89
N VAL A 462 25.77 -2.35 4.24
CA VAL A 462 26.54 -2.41 5.49
C VAL A 462 25.61 -2.38 6.71
N ARG A 463 24.63 -1.47 6.73
CA ARG A 463 23.64 -1.37 7.83
C ARG A 463 22.67 -2.55 7.88
N ALA A 464 22.33 -3.13 6.74
CA ALA A 464 21.50 -4.33 6.63
C ALA A 464 22.22 -5.60 7.11
N GLY A 465 23.56 -5.58 7.16
CA GLY A 465 24.39 -6.75 7.40
C GLY A 465 24.40 -7.71 6.21
N ASP A 466 24.33 -7.19 4.98
CA ASP A 466 24.48 -7.94 3.74
C ASP A 466 25.89 -7.72 3.16
N PRO A 467 26.85 -8.61 3.47
CA PRO A 467 28.23 -8.45 3.03
C PRO A 467 28.36 -8.56 1.51
N LEU A 468 27.52 -9.36 0.83
CA LEU A 468 27.62 -9.56 -0.62
C LEU A 468 27.19 -8.32 -1.40
N ALA A 469 26.07 -7.72 -1.00
CA ALA A 469 25.59 -6.49 -1.61
C ALA A 469 26.57 -5.32 -1.37
N ALA A 470 27.15 -5.24 -0.17
CA ALA A 470 28.17 -4.24 0.16
C ALA A 470 29.43 -4.41 -0.71
N TRP A 471 29.93 -5.64 -0.81
CA TRP A 471 31.12 -5.96 -1.60
C TRP A 471 30.92 -5.64 -3.08
N GLY A 472 29.77 -6.02 -3.66
CA GLY A 472 29.43 -5.69 -5.05
C GLY A 472 29.33 -4.17 -5.31
N ALA A 473 28.69 -3.42 -4.42
CA ALA A 473 28.58 -1.96 -4.56
C ALA A 473 29.94 -1.25 -4.47
N ALA A 474 30.78 -1.63 -3.50
CA ALA A 474 32.13 -1.08 -3.33
C ALA A 474 33.08 -1.47 -4.49
N ALA A 475 33.00 -2.70 -4.98
CA ALA A 475 33.77 -3.13 -6.15
C ALA A 475 33.39 -2.35 -7.41
N ARG A 476 32.10 -2.07 -7.64
CA ARG A 476 31.65 -1.21 -8.75
C ARG A 476 32.14 0.22 -8.62
N LEU A 477 32.13 0.79 -7.42
CA LEU A 477 32.67 2.13 -7.17
C LEU A 477 34.15 2.21 -7.58
N LEU A 478 34.97 1.28 -7.09
CA LEU A 478 36.39 1.24 -7.43
C LEU A 478 36.63 0.94 -8.91
N ARG A 479 35.92 -0.01 -9.52
CA ARG A 479 36.17 -0.41 -10.91
C ARG A 479 35.73 0.63 -11.94
N SER A 480 34.56 1.25 -11.72
CA SER A 480 33.94 2.13 -12.71
C SER A 480 34.20 3.62 -12.45
N TYR A 481 34.53 4.01 -11.22
CA TYR A 481 34.64 5.41 -10.82
C TYR A 481 35.91 5.72 -10.02
N TYR A 482 36.94 4.85 -10.06
CA TYR A 482 38.23 5.06 -9.37
C TYR A 482 38.73 6.51 -9.44
N PRO A 483 38.81 7.15 -10.62
CA PRO A 483 39.45 8.47 -10.75
C PRO A 483 38.65 9.61 -10.13
N LEU A 484 37.37 9.38 -9.80
CA LEU A 484 36.47 10.35 -9.20
C LEU A 484 36.36 10.21 -7.67
N ILE A 485 37.01 9.20 -7.09
CA ILE A 485 37.06 8.96 -5.64
C ILE A 485 38.35 9.57 -5.09
N THR A 486 38.29 10.20 -3.91
CA THR A 486 39.48 10.76 -3.25
C THR A 486 40.51 9.65 -2.94
N PRO A 487 41.83 9.91 -2.99
CA PRO A 487 42.85 8.88 -2.72
C PRO A 487 42.68 8.20 -1.35
N ALA A 488 42.29 8.96 -0.32
CA ALA A 488 41.95 8.41 1.00
C ALA A 488 40.74 7.47 0.95
N GLY A 489 39.70 7.83 0.17
CA GLY A 489 38.53 6.99 -0.06
C GLY A 489 38.84 5.73 -0.87
N GLN A 490 39.73 5.80 -1.87
CA GLN A 490 40.20 4.65 -2.64
C GLN A 490 40.90 3.63 -1.72
N ASN A 491 41.88 4.09 -0.93
CA ASN A 491 42.62 3.24 0.00
C ASN A 491 41.71 2.66 1.10
N GLY A 492 40.79 3.47 1.63
CA GLY A 492 39.81 3.04 2.62
C GLY A 492 38.86 1.96 2.09
N LEU A 493 38.30 2.15 0.89
CA LEU A 493 37.42 1.16 0.25
C LEU A 493 38.19 -0.13 -0.10
N ALA A 494 39.40 -0.02 -0.64
CA ALA A 494 40.23 -1.18 -0.99
C ALA A 494 40.61 -2.01 0.26
N SER A 495 41.03 -1.34 1.35
CA SER A 495 41.34 -2.01 2.62
C SER A 495 40.10 -2.67 3.23
N ALA A 496 38.96 -1.98 3.24
CA ALA A 496 37.70 -2.53 3.73
C ALA A 496 37.22 -3.74 2.90
N LEU A 497 37.38 -3.70 1.57
CA LEU A 497 37.10 -4.82 0.68
C LEU A 497 38.01 -6.02 0.94
N SER A 498 39.31 -5.79 1.15
CA SER A 498 40.28 -6.85 1.50
C SER A 498 39.90 -7.52 2.82
N ASN A 499 39.67 -6.72 3.88
CA ASN A 499 39.31 -7.22 5.21
C ASN A 499 37.96 -7.94 5.23
N SER A 500 37.02 -7.57 4.36
CA SER A 500 35.72 -8.23 4.24
C SER A 500 35.77 -9.50 3.40
N ALA A 501 36.69 -9.59 2.43
CA ALA A 501 36.94 -10.81 1.66
C ALA A 501 37.34 -11.99 2.57
N ASP A 502 38.20 -11.72 3.56
CA ASP A 502 38.66 -12.72 4.53
C ASP A 502 37.54 -13.26 5.44
N ARG A 503 36.42 -12.54 5.53
CA ARG A 503 35.26 -12.89 6.36
C ARG A 503 34.13 -13.59 5.57
N LEU A 504 34.26 -13.69 4.24
CA LEU A 504 33.26 -14.37 3.41
C LEU A 504 33.46 -15.89 3.46
N PRO A 505 32.39 -16.69 3.59
CA PRO A 505 32.49 -18.14 3.55
C PRO A 505 33.11 -18.64 2.24
N SER A 506 33.98 -19.65 2.32
CA SER A 506 34.58 -20.28 1.15
C SER A 506 33.50 -20.80 0.20
N GLY A 507 33.58 -20.47 -1.08
CA GLY A 507 32.60 -20.89 -2.10
C GLY A 507 31.43 -19.92 -2.31
N THR A 508 31.43 -18.77 -1.64
CA THR A 508 30.45 -17.70 -1.89
C THR A 508 30.51 -17.25 -3.36
N ARG A 509 29.40 -17.38 -4.08
CA ARG A 509 29.27 -16.93 -5.48
C ARG A 509 28.47 -15.64 -5.53
N CYS A 510 28.97 -14.65 -6.26
CA CYS A 510 28.22 -13.44 -6.56
C CYS A 510 27.99 -13.36 -8.08
N ALA A 511 26.77 -13.06 -8.50
CA ALA A 511 26.42 -12.89 -9.91
C ALA A 511 26.91 -11.56 -10.50
N ASP A 512 27.52 -10.70 -9.69
CA ASP A 512 27.99 -9.38 -10.13
C ASP A 512 29.26 -9.48 -11.01
N PRO A 513 29.19 -9.13 -12.31
CA PRO A 513 30.34 -9.20 -13.22
C PRO A 513 31.44 -8.19 -12.89
N ALA A 514 31.14 -7.22 -12.02
CA ALA A 514 32.12 -6.26 -11.51
C ALA A 514 33.16 -6.94 -10.62
N LEU A 515 32.82 -8.07 -10.00
CA LEU A 515 33.74 -8.88 -9.22
C LEU A 515 34.56 -9.77 -10.15
N PRO A 516 35.90 -9.77 -10.05
CA PRO A 516 36.71 -10.71 -10.79
C PRO A 516 36.37 -12.12 -10.28
N PHE A 517 35.73 -12.91 -11.13
CA PHE A 517 35.74 -14.36 -10.95
C PHE A 517 37.18 -14.82 -11.12
N ILE A 518 37.92 -14.99 -10.02
CA ILE A 518 39.02 -15.95 -10.04
C ILE A 518 38.32 -17.30 -10.09
N ARG A 519 38.14 -17.84 -11.31
CA ARG A 519 37.98 -19.28 -11.46
C ARG A 519 39.23 -19.86 -10.82
N PHE A 520 39.10 -20.44 -9.63
CA PHE A 520 40.04 -21.45 -9.17
C PHE A 520 39.87 -22.66 -10.10
N SER A 521 40.30 -22.54 -11.35
CA SER A 521 40.82 -23.69 -12.07
C SER A 521 41.99 -24.16 -11.21
N ARG A 522 41.75 -25.28 -10.51
CA ARG A 522 42.73 -26.08 -9.77
C ARG A 522 44.15 -25.65 -10.13
N VAL A 523 44.81 -24.93 -9.22
CA VAL A 523 46.27 -24.91 -9.22
C VAL A 523 46.66 -26.39 -9.21
N PRO A 524 47.38 -26.91 -10.23
CA PRO A 524 47.93 -28.24 -10.10
C PRO A 524 48.82 -28.19 -8.86
N LYS A 525 48.49 -29.00 -7.85
CA LYS A 525 49.48 -29.39 -6.86
C LYS A 525 50.58 -30.09 -7.66
N HIS A 526 51.60 -29.34 -8.08
CA HIS A 526 52.87 -29.95 -8.41
C HIS A 526 53.43 -30.51 -7.11
N PHE A 527 53.13 -31.78 -6.89
CA PHE A 527 53.99 -32.67 -6.14
C PHE A 527 55.19 -33.05 -7.01
N SER A 528 56.29 -33.41 -6.35
CA SER A 528 57.60 -33.90 -6.81
C SER A 528 58.56 -32.81 -7.33
N CYS A 529 59.77 -32.64 -6.81
CA CYS A 529 60.64 -33.54 -6.03
C CYS A 529 61.13 -32.93 -4.72
#